data_AF-J3KZT5-F1
#
_entry.id   AF-J3KZT5-F1
#
_cell.length_a   1.000
_cell.length_b   1.000
_cell.length_c   1.000
_cell.angle_alpha   90.00
_cell.angle_beta   90.00
_cell.angle_gamma   90.00
#
_symmetry.space_group_name_H-M   'P 1'
#
loop_
_entity.id
_entity.type
_entity.pdbx_description
1 polymer ?
#
loop_
_entity_poly.entity_id
_entity_poly.type
_entity_poly.pdbx_seq_one_letter_code
_entity_poly.pdbx_strand_id
1 'polypeptide(L)'
;MVNRQVSNYLLQQYQDLDGMEEQLTILERKLPAILDVIIDAEEQGAHCPGLYRPQMPFSKQWRQTDSIIIDSQNIVSREEEKQHVVNKLLANRNLMVLPIIGMGGLGKTTFAQIIYNDPETQKYFQLRKWVCVLDDFDVTSIANKISMSTEKECENALEKLQLEVHGKRCLLILDDVWNCDAGKWPKLKFCLQQYGGVGSAILVTARDQWVAQLMGTTKAHQLVKMEKEDLLSIFESRAFRFNERKPDELVQIGREIMGRCHGSPLVAKALGSMLSTRKGVEEWRAILTRSSICDDEMQFYLY
;
A
#
# COMPACT_ATOMS: atom_id res chain seq x y z
N MET A 1 33.36 -16.24 27.76
CA MET A 1 31.97 -15.81 27.46
C MET A 1 31.88 -15.01 26.16
N VAL A 2 32.72 -14.00 25.92
CA VAL A 2 32.70 -13.14 24.71
C VAL A 2 32.81 -13.92 23.38
N ASN A 3 33.68 -14.93 23.32
CA ASN A 3 33.91 -15.72 22.09
C ASN A 3 32.68 -16.52 21.61
N ARG A 4 31.77 -16.86 22.54
CA ARG A 4 30.53 -17.60 22.22
C ARG A 4 29.45 -16.69 21.65
N GLN A 5 29.43 -15.41 22.06
CA GLN A 5 28.49 -14.41 21.55
C GLN A 5 28.86 -13.98 20.13
N VAL A 6 30.14 -13.77 19.85
CA VAL A 6 30.63 -13.45 18.49
C VAL A 6 30.38 -14.61 17.52
N SER A 7 30.59 -15.85 17.98
CA SER A 7 30.30 -17.05 17.16
C SER A 7 28.81 -17.18 16.82
N ASN A 8 27.92 -16.91 17.77
CA ASN A 8 26.47 -16.98 17.54
C ASN A 8 25.99 -15.87 16.59
N TYR A 9 26.57 -14.67 16.69
CA TYR A 9 26.26 -13.56 15.79
C TYR A 9 26.66 -13.86 14.34
N LEU A 10 27.86 -14.41 14.13
CA LEU A 10 28.33 -14.80 12.78
C LEU A 10 27.52 -15.96 12.19
N LEU A 11 27.11 -16.93 13.02
CA LEU A 11 26.22 -18.02 12.61
C LEU A 11 24.85 -17.49 12.18
N GLN A 12 24.30 -16.52 12.90
CA GLN A 12 23.03 -15.91 12.57
C GLN A 12 23.11 -15.11 11.27
N GLN A 13 24.17 -14.31 11.08
CA GLN A 13 24.38 -13.61 9.79
C GLN A 13 24.59 -14.58 8.61
N TYR A 14 25.25 -15.72 8.83
CA TYR A 14 25.42 -16.74 7.79
C TYR A 14 24.09 -17.41 7.44
N GLN A 15 23.25 -17.72 8.43
CA GLN A 15 21.90 -18.24 8.21
C GLN A 15 21.00 -17.24 7.47
N ASP A 16 21.11 -15.95 7.80
CA ASP A 16 20.38 -14.89 7.11
C ASP A 16 20.84 -14.76 5.64
N LEU A 17 22.15 -14.88 5.37
CA LEU A 17 22.72 -14.88 4.01
C LEU A 17 22.29 -16.11 3.19
N ASP A 18 22.32 -17.31 3.78
CA ASP A 18 21.91 -18.56 3.14
C ASP A 18 20.41 -18.52 2.80
N GLY A 19 19.59 -18.01 3.72
CA GLY A 19 18.16 -17.76 3.47
C GLY A 19 17.91 -16.76 2.34
N MET A 20 18.75 -15.73 2.20
CA MET A 20 18.67 -14.77 1.08
C MET A 20 19.08 -15.40 -0.26
N GLU A 21 20.08 -16.28 -0.26
CA GLU A 21 20.54 -16.99 -1.47
C GLU A 21 19.47 -17.98 -1.97
N GLU A 22 18.78 -18.65 -1.05
CA GLU A 22 17.63 -19.50 -1.36
C GLU A 22 16.45 -18.68 -1.93
N GLN A 23 16.17 -17.51 -1.34
CA GLN A 23 15.17 -16.58 -1.88
C GLN A 23 15.53 -16.06 -3.27
N LEU A 24 16.81 -15.73 -3.53
CA LEU A 24 17.29 -15.30 -4.83
C LEU A 24 17.08 -16.41 -5.88
N THR A 25 17.42 -17.65 -5.53
CA THR A 25 17.25 -18.82 -6.40
C THR A 25 15.77 -19.07 -6.74
N ILE A 26 14.87 -18.90 -5.78
CA ILE A 26 13.42 -19.02 -5.99
C ILE A 26 12.90 -17.90 -6.90
N LEU A 27 13.37 -16.67 -6.69
CA LEU A 27 13.05 -15.53 -7.54
C LEU A 27 13.53 -15.76 -8.97
N GLU A 28 14.76 -16.21 -9.16
CA GLU A 28 15.32 -16.54 -10.48
C GLU A 28 14.53 -17.66 -11.18
N ARG A 29 14.02 -18.64 -10.44
CA ARG A 29 13.16 -19.70 -11.00
C ARG A 29 11.77 -19.21 -11.38
N LYS A 30 11.21 -18.24 -10.65
CA LYS A 30 9.85 -17.71 -10.86
C LYS A 30 9.80 -16.55 -11.85
N LEU A 31 10.92 -15.83 -12.04
CA LEU A 31 11.02 -14.68 -12.94
C LEU A 31 10.61 -14.98 -14.39
N PRO A 32 10.98 -16.12 -15.01
CA PRO A 32 10.59 -16.43 -16.39
C PRO A 32 9.08 -16.59 -16.56
N ALA A 33 8.40 -17.25 -15.61
CA ALA A 33 6.95 -17.41 -15.65
C ALA A 33 6.20 -16.07 -15.48
N ILE A 34 6.75 -15.16 -14.66
CA ILE A 34 6.21 -13.80 -14.52
C ILE A 34 6.41 -13.00 -15.81
N LEU A 35 7.59 -13.11 -16.44
CA LEU A 35 7.89 -12.48 -17.73
C LEU A 35 6.96 -13.00 -18.84
N ASP A 36 6.70 -14.29 -18.90
CA ASP A 36 5.75 -14.88 -19.87
C ASP A 36 4.33 -14.31 -19.68
N VAL A 37 3.86 -14.15 -18.44
CA VAL A 37 2.56 -13.52 -18.16
C VAL A 37 2.53 -12.05 -18.58
N ILE A 38 3.64 -11.32 -18.42
CA ILE A 38 3.76 -9.93 -18.88
C ILE A 38 3.75 -9.87 -20.41
N ILE A 39 4.52 -10.73 -21.08
CA ILE A 39 4.57 -10.79 -22.55
C ILE A 39 3.20 -11.17 -23.12
N ASP A 40 2.53 -12.18 -22.55
CA ASP A 40 1.19 -12.60 -22.97
C ASP A 40 0.15 -11.48 -22.75
N ALA A 41 0.28 -10.70 -21.67
CA ALA A 41 -0.55 -9.51 -21.44
C ALA A 41 -0.25 -8.36 -22.42
N GLU A 42 1.02 -8.17 -22.82
CA GLU A 42 1.44 -7.18 -23.81
C GLU A 42 0.97 -7.57 -25.22
N GLU A 43 1.07 -8.84 -25.61
CA GLU A 43 0.58 -9.37 -26.89
C GLU A 43 -0.95 -9.29 -26.99
N GLN A 44 -1.66 -9.61 -25.90
CA GLN A 44 -3.12 -9.44 -25.83
C GLN A 44 -3.52 -7.96 -25.84
N GLY A 45 -2.67 -7.05 -25.34
CA GLY A 45 -2.83 -5.60 -25.47
C GLY A 45 -2.51 -5.04 -26.86
N ALA A 46 -1.62 -5.70 -27.62
CA ALA A 46 -1.21 -5.31 -28.97
C ALA A 46 -2.29 -5.57 -30.04
N HIS A 47 -3.33 -6.36 -29.72
CA HIS A 47 -4.50 -6.54 -30.59
C HIS A 47 -5.46 -5.33 -30.61
N CYS A 48 -5.15 -4.24 -29.90
CA CYS A 48 -5.73 -2.92 -30.11
C CYS A 48 -4.86 -2.11 -31.11
N PRO A 49 -5.30 -1.85 -32.35
CA PRO A 49 -4.49 -1.10 -33.32
C PRO A 49 -4.35 0.36 -32.85
N GLY A 50 -3.14 0.78 -32.46
CA GLY A 50 -2.84 2.20 -32.23
C GLY A 50 -1.74 2.60 -31.24
N LEU A 51 -1.06 1.69 -30.54
CA LEU A 51 -0.07 2.05 -29.52
C LEU A 51 1.27 1.31 -29.66
N TYR A 52 2.00 1.55 -30.74
CA TYR A 52 3.47 1.41 -30.68
C TYR A 52 4.02 2.65 -29.96
N ARG A 53 4.54 2.48 -28.74
CA ARG A 53 5.32 3.52 -28.07
C ARG A 53 6.73 2.99 -27.78
N PRO A 54 7.80 3.62 -28.30
CA PRO A 54 9.17 3.22 -28.00
C PRO A 54 9.42 3.29 -26.49
N GLN A 55 10.35 2.46 -26.00
CA GLN A 55 10.81 2.44 -24.61
C GLN A 55 11.32 3.84 -24.21
N MET A 56 10.45 4.59 -23.54
CA MET A 56 10.80 5.83 -22.84
C MET A 56 11.26 5.45 -21.42
N PRO A 57 12.18 6.21 -20.80
CA PRO A 57 12.43 6.06 -19.37
C PRO A 57 11.08 6.28 -18.66
N PHE A 58 10.51 5.22 -18.09
CA PHE A 58 9.20 5.28 -17.47
C PHE A 58 9.23 6.31 -16.35
N SER A 59 8.58 7.46 -16.56
CA SER A 59 8.25 8.35 -15.45
C SER A 59 7.37 7.55 -14.49
N LYS A 60 7.83 7.37 -13.25
CA LYS A 60 7.09 6.62 -12.20
C LYS A 60 5.84 7.35 -11.69
N GLN A 61 5.40 8.37 -12.42
CA GLN A 61 4.22 9.18 -12.11
C GLN A 61 2.95 8.31 -11.98
N TRP A 62 2.92 7.14 -12.63
CA TRP A 62 1.83 6.17 -12.49
C TRP A 62 1.67 5.58 -11.07
N ARG A 63 2.73 5.60 -10.23
CA ARG A 63 2.68 5.17 -8.83
C ARG A 63 2.23 6.27 -7.87
N GLN A 64 2.13 7.51 -8.35
CA GLN A 64 1.82 8.63 -7.49
C GLN A 64 0.39 8.51 -6.97
N THR A 65 0.25 8.50 -5.65
CA THR A 65 -1.04 8.50 -4.98
C THR A 65 -1.40 9.91 -4.50
N ASP A 66 -2.69 10.15 -4.37
CA ASP A 66 -3.24 11.36 -3.76
C ASP A 66 -4.35 11.00 -2.76
N SER A 67 -4.94 12.01 -2.15
CA SER A 67 -6.03 11.82 -1.19
C SER A 67 -7.40 11.52 -1.83
N ILE A 68 -7.51 11.49 -3.16
CA ILE A 68 -8.77 11.37 -3.89
C ILE A 68 -9.14 9.90 -4.04
N ILE A 69 -10.39 9.60 -3.72
CA ILE A 69 -10.97 8.26 -3.90
C ILE A 69 -11.74 8.25 -5.22
N ILE A 70 -11.14 7.65 -6.25
CA ILE A 70 -11.73 7.57 -7.60
C ILE A 70 -12.89 6.56 -7.68
N ASP A 71 -12.88 5.54 -6.82
CA ASP A 71 -13.78 4.36 -6.90
C ASP A 71 -14.63 4.18 -5.64
N SER A 72 -15.16 5.28 -5.09
CA SER A 72 -15.80 5.30 -3.76
C SER A 72 -16.96 4.34 -3.61
N GLN A 73 -17.67 4.02 -4.70
CA GLN A 73 -18.82 3.10 -4.70
C GLN A 73 -18.42 1.63 -4.52
N ASN A 74 -17.16 1.27 -4.77
CA ASN A 74 -16.66 -0.11 -4.73
C ASN A 74 -15.69 -0.36 -3.57
N ILE A 75 -15.75 0.49 -2.54
CA ILE A 75 -14.90 0.38 -1.37
C ILE A 75 -15.69 -0.26 -0.23
N VAL A 76 -15.15 -1.35 0.29
CA VAL A 76 -15.56 -1.90 1.57
C VAL A 76 -15.04 -0.99 2.68
N SER A 77 -15.95 -0.45 3.49
CA SER A 77 -15.69 0.71 4.36
C SER A 77 -14.73 0.44 5.52
N ARG A 78 -14.57 -0.83 5.94
CA ARG A 78 -13.80 -1.22 7.16
C ARG A 78 -14.18 -0.34 8.35
N GLU A 79 -15.48 -0.08 8.54
CA GLU A 79 -15.96 1.02 9.39
C GLU A 79 -15.49 0.88 10.85
N GLU A 80 -15.56 -0.31 11.44
CA GLU A 80 -15.09 -0.54 12.82
C GLU A 80 -13.59 -0.29 12.97
N GLU A 81 -12.79 -0.80 12.03
CA GLU A 81 -11.34 -0.65 11.99
C GLU A 81 -10.94 0.83 11.78
N LYS A 82 -11.65 1.53 10.88
CA LYS A 82 -11.52 2.97 10.65
C LYS A 82 -11.83 3.75 11.92
N GLN A 83 -12.97 3.49 12.57
CA GLN A 83 -13.38 4.20 13.78
C GLN A 83 -12.39 4.01 14.93
N HIS A 84 -11.81 2.81 15.06
CA HIS A 84 -10.75 2.58 16.03
C HIS A 84 -9.54 3.50 15.78
N VAL A 85 -9.10 3.62 14.53
CA VAL A 85 -7.96 4.48 14.16
C VAL A 85 -8.30 5.96 14.32
N VAL A 86 -9.46 6.41 13.84
CA VAL A 86 -9.91 7.81 13.97
C VAL A 86 -9.96 8.22 15.44
N ASN A 87 -10.64 7.44 16.30
CA ASN A 87 -10.71 7.73 17.74
C ASN A 87 -9.32 7.82 18.38
N LYS A 88 -8.39 6.94 18.00
CA LYS A 88 -7.00 6.97 18.47
C LYS A 88 -6.27 8.24 18.06
N LEU A 89 -6.47 8.72 16.82
CA LEU A 89 -5.90 9.97 16.31
C LEU A 89 -6.47 11.19 17.04
N LEU A 90 -7.79 11.22 17.30
CA LEU A 90 -8.49 12.34 17.93
C LEU A 90 -8.23 12.47 19.44
N ALA A 91 -8.04 11.34 20.13
CA ALA A 91 -7.79 11.31 21.58
C ALA A 91 -6.37 11.74 21.95
N ASN A 92 -5.43 11.66 21.00
CA ASN A 92 -4.03 11.88 21.26
C ASN A 92 -3.68 13.37 21.46
N ARG A 93 -2.79 13.65 22.42
CA ARG A 93 -2.35 15.00 22.79
C ARG A 93 -0.91 15.31 22.35
N ASN A 94 -0.06 14.30 22.22
CA ASN A 94 1.33 14.47 21.78
C ASN A 94 1.44 14.33 20.26
N LEU A 95 2.65 14.37 19.69
CA LEU A 95 2.84 13.92 18.31
C LEU A 95 2.65 12.40 18.22
N MET A 96 1.69 11.94 17.42
CA MET A 96 1.51 10.51 17.12
C MET A 96 2.02 10.18 15.73
N VAL A 97 2.77 9.11 15.61
CA VAL A 97 3.13 8.50 14.33
C VAL A 97 2.56 7.10 14.34
N LEU A 98 1.55 6.87 13.51
CA LEU A 98 0.83 5.61 13.39
C LEU A 98 1.16 4.96 12.05
N PRO A 99 1.97 3.89 12.05
CA PRO A 99 2.15 3.06 10.87
C PRO A 99 0.91 2.19 10.62
N ILE A 100 0.45 2.13 9.37
CA ILE A 100 -0.47 1.15 8.82
C ILE A 100 0.36 0.18 7.98
N ILE A 101 0.40 -1.08 8.38
CA ILE A 101 1.23 -2.11 7.75
C ILE A 101 0.40 -3.26 7.20
N GLY A 102 0.97 -4.00 6.25
CA GLY A 102 0.34 -5.16 5.65
C GLY A 102 0.87 -5.44 4.25
N MET A 103 0.54 -6.61 3.73
CA MET A 103 0.97 -7.06 2.40
C MET A 103 0.54 -6.10 1.28
N GLY A 104 1.20 -6.21 0.13
CA GLY A 104 0.79 -5.51 -1.09
C GLY A 104 -0.66 -5.88 -1.47
N GLY A 105 -1.42 -4.91 -1.96
CA GLY A 105 -2.79 -5.14 -2.45
C GLY A 105 -3.89 -5.18 -1.38
N LEU A 106 -3.58 -5.18 -0.07
CA LEU A 106 -4.58 -5.18 1.02
C LEU A 106 -5.39 -3.88 1.16
N GLY A 107 -5.00 -2.81 0.47
CA GLY A 107 -5.73 -1.53 0.48
C GLY A 107 -5.27 -0.53 1.54
N LYS A 108 -4.00 -0.57 1.98
CA LYS A 108 -3.45 0.39 2.96
C LYS A 108 -3.63 1.86 2.54
N THR A 109 -3.26 2.18 1.30
CA THR A 109 -3.47 3.50 0.68
C THR A 109 -4.95 3.89 0.74
N THR A 110 -5.84 2.99 0.31
CA THR A 110 -7.29 3.21 0.37
C THR A 110 -7.78 3.43 1.80
N PHE A 111 -7.29 2.67 2.77
CA PHE A 111 -7.65 2.84 4.17
C PHE A 111 -7.18 4.19 4.73
N ALA A 112 -5.96 4.62 4.40
CA ALA A 112 -5.46 5.95 4.72
C ALA A 112 -6.30 7.05 4.05
N GLN A 113 -6.74 6.88 2.80
CA GLN A 113 -7.64 7.81 2.12
C GLN A 113 -9.01 7.90 2.83
N ILE A 114 -9.57 6.78 3.29
CA ILE A 114 -10.83 6.76 4.05
C ILE A 114 -10.67 7.55 5.35
N ILE A 115 -9.60 7.32 6.12
CA ILE A 115 -9.32 8.05 7.36
C ILE A 115 -9.10 9.54 7.09
N TYR A 116 -8.31 9.89 6.06
CA TYR A 116 -8.01 11.27 5.69
C TYR A 116 -9.26 12.07 5.31
N ASN A 117 -10.23 11.40 4.67
CA ASN A 117 -11.48 11.99 4.23
C ASN A 117 -12.63 11.86 5.24
N ASP A 118 -12.42 11.18 6.37
CA ASP A 118 -13.42 11.04 7.42
C ASP A 118 -13.83 12.42 7.99
N PRO A 119 -15.13 12.72 8.12
CA PRO A 119 -15.61 14.05 8.55
C PRO A 119 -15.03 14.52 9.89
N GLU A 120 -14.84 13.62 10.86
CA GLU A 120 -14.28 13.99 12.16
C GLU A 120 -12.79 14.32 12.04
N THR A 121 -12.06 13.54 11.24
CA THR A 121 -10.67 13.85 10.86
C THR A 121 -10.58 15.21 10.18
N GLN A 122 -11.46 15.50 9.21
CA GLN A 122 -11.44 16.78 8.49
C GLN A 122 -11.68 17.99 9.40
N LYS A 123 -12.57 17.82 10.38
CA LYS A 123 -12.91 18.86 11.36
C LYS A 123 -11.83 19.06 12.41
N TYR A 124 -11.15 17.98 12.81
CA TYR A 124 -10.18 18.02 13.91
C TYR A 124 -8.82 18.59 13.51
N PHE A 125 -8.32 18.27 12.31
CA PHE A 125 -7.01 18.70 11.83
C PHE A 125 -7.12 19.95 10.96
N GLN A 126 -6.41 21.01 11.35
CA GLN A 126 -6.38 22.29 10.65
C GLN A 126 -5.55 22.22 9.36
N LEU A 127 -4.48 21.43 9.38
CA LEU A 127 -3.64 21.18 8.21
C LEU A 127 -3.68 19.68 7.90
N ARG A 128 -4.01 19.35 6.65
CA ARG A 128 -3.99 17.98 6.15
C ARG A 128 -3.20 17.94 4.85
N LYS A 129 -2.21 17.06 4.75
CA LYS A 129 -1.37 16.91 3.55
C LYS A 129 -1.13 15.43 3.25
N TRP A 130 -1.14 15.11 1.96
CA TRP A 130 -0.87 13.77 1.45
C TRP A 130 0.43 13.77 0.67
N VAL A 131 1.33 12.85 1.00
CA VAL A 131 2.62 12.70 0.33
C VAL A 131 2.82 11.24 -0.02
N CYS A 132 2.79 10.95 -1.32
CA CYS A 132 3.32 9.69 -1.84
C CYS A 132 4.86 9.75 -1.82
N VAL A 133 5.48 8.85 -1.05
CA VAL A 133 6.93 8.73 -0.91
C VAL A 133 7.42 7.78 -2.02
N LEU A 134 7.96 8.35 -3.09
CA LEU A 134 8.41 7.58 -4.25
C LEU A 134 9.85 7.11 -4.05
N ASP A 135 10.06 5.79 -4.09
CA ASP A 135 11.32 5.04 -3.98
C ASP A 135 12.16 5.32 -2.73
N ASP A 136 12.67 6.54 -2.55
CA ASP A 136 13.57 6.92 -1.47
C ASP A 136 12.90 7.85 -0.44
N PHE A 137 13.16 7.61 0.84
CA PHE A 137 12.82 8.55 1.89
C PHE A 137 13.71 9.80 1.82
N ASP A 138 13.31 10.78 1.01
CA ASP A 138 13.99 12.06 0.83
C ASP A 138 13.29 13.19 1.61
N VAL A 139 13.98 13.71 2.63
CA VAL A 139 13.44 14.73 3.55
C VAL A 139 13.11 16.02 2.81
N THR A 140 13.97 16.46 1.89
CA THR A 140 13.80 17.70 1.13
C THR A 140 12.55 17.63 0.26
N SER A 141 12.38 16.54 -0.48
CA SER A 141 11.23 16.25 -1.34
C SER A 141 9.93 16.16 -0.54
N ILE A 142 9.95 15.43 0.58
CA ILE A 142 8.78 15.32 1.46
C ILE A 142 8.41 16.68 2.04
N ALA A 143 9.37 17.42 2.59
CA ALA A 143 9.15 18.75 3.14
C ALA A 143 8.53 19.68 2.08
N ASN A 144 9.14 19.76 0.89
CA ASN A 144 8.64 20.56 -0.23
C ASN A 144 7.21 20.19 -0.65
N LYS A 145 6.86 18.91 -0.71
CA LYS A 145 5.49 18.46 -1.03
C LYS A 145 4.49 18.91 0.03
N ILE A 146 4.88 18.93 1.30
CA ILE A 146 4.02 19.37 2.42
C ILE A 146 3.84 20.89 2.38
N SER A 147 4.94 21.66 2.29
CA SER A 147 4.94 23.12 2.28
C SER A 147 4.59 23.75 0.93
N MET A 148 4.44 22.95 -0.12
CA MET A 148 4.24 23.40 -1.50
C MET A 148 5.36 24.36 -1.96
N SER A 149 6.60 24.04 -1.58
CA SER A 149 7.82 24.79 -1.95
C SER A 149 8.68 24.01 -2.95
N THR A 150 9.74 24.66 -3.45
CA THR A 150 10.67 24.08 -4.44
C THR A 150 12.12 24.28 -4.01
N GLU A 151 12.40 24.12 -2.71
CA GLU A 151 13.73 24.34 -2.14
C GLU A 151 14.67 23.20 -2.53
N LYS A 152 15.92 23.53 -2.89
CA LYS A 152 16.94 22.52 -3.22
C LYS A 152 17.72 22.06 -1.99
N GLU A 153 17.91 22.97 -1.04
CA GLU A 153 18.64 22.72 0.20
C GLU A 153 17.69 22.17 1.27
N CYS A 154 18.14 21.13 1.97
CA CYS A 154 17.35 20.45 2.99
C CYS A 154 16.95 21.39 4.14
N GLU A 155 17.85 22.28 4.56
CA GLU A 155 17.60 23.24 5.65
C GLU A 155 16.49 24.22 5.27
N ASN A 156 16.54 24.81 4.07
CA ASN A 156 15.50 25.72 3.59
C ASN A 156 14.16 25.00 3.44
N ALA A 157 14.16 23.77 2.90
CA ALA A 157 12.94 22.97 2.79
C ALA A 157 12.31 22.70 4.18
N LEU A 158 13.14 22.38 5.18
CA LEU A 158 12.70 22.19 6.55
C LEU A 158 12.19 23.49 7.19
N GLU A 159 12.80 24.64 6.94
CA GLU A 159 12.26 25.94 7.37
C GLU A 159 10.88 26.21 6.78
N LYS A 160 10.68 25.97 5.48
CA LYS A 160 9.35 26.10 4.85
C LYS A 160 8.33 25.16 5.48
N LEU A 161 8.72 23.92 5.77
CA LEU A 161 7.89 22.96 6.48
C LEU A 161 7.53 23.47 7.89
N GLN A 162 8.51 23.97 8.65
CA GLN A 162 8.30 24.50 10.00
C GLN A 162 7.28 25.63 10.00
N LEU A 163 7.40 26.59 9.06
CA LEU A 163 6.45 27.69 8.90
C LEU A 163 5.05 27.17 8.53
N GLU A 164 4.97 26.17 7.65
CA GLU A 164 3.68 25.63 7.21
C GLU A 164 2.94 24.90 8.35
N VAL A 165 3.65 24.18 9.22
CA VAL A 165 3.03 23.42 10.32
C VAL A 165 2.86 24.24 11.61
N HIS A 166 3.46 25.43 11.68
CA HIS A 166 3.59 26.21 12.92
C HIS A 166 2.23 26.46 13.61
N GLY A 167 2.08 25.94 14.82
CA GLY A 167 0.88 26.10 15.65
C GLY A 167 -0.36 25.38 15.13
N LYS A 168 -0.29 24.72 13.97
CA LYS A 168 -1.44 24.05 13.35
C LYS A 168 -1.52 22.60 13.81
N ARG A 169 -2.72 22.13 14.13
CA ARG A 169 -2.93 20.69 14.33
C ARG A 169 -2.88 19.98 12.99
N CYS A 170 -1.81 19.22 12.76
CA CYS A 170 -1.49 18.63 11.47
C CYS A 170 -1.86 17.15 11.40
N LEU A 171 -2.39 16.70 10.26
CA LEU A 171 -2.38 15.30 9.84
C LEU A 171 -1.59 15.18 8.55
N LEU A 172 -0.45 14.50 8.61
CA LEU A 172 0.33 14.17 7.43
C LEU A 172 0.16 12.70 7.07
N ILE A 173 -0.11 12.42 5.80
CA ILE A 173 -0.07 11.05 5.27
C ILE A 173 1.23 10.88 4.50
N LEU A 174 2.08 9.95 4.95
CA LEU A 174 3.24 9.47 4.21
C LEU A 174 2.89 8.10 3.64
N ASP A 175 2.46 8.10 2.38
CA ASP A 175 1.97 6.91 1.71
C ASP A 175 3.09 6.18 0.96
N ASP A 176 3.07 4.85 1.07
CA ASP A 176 3.95 3.87 0.46
C ASP A 176 5.42 4.12 0.80
N VAL A 177 5.77 4.09 2.09
CA VAL A 177 7.17 4.23 2.55
C VAL A 177 7.89 2.89 2.50
N TRP A 178 8.94 2.80 1.67
CA TRP A 178 9.72 1.57 1.46
C TRP A 178 11.01 1.53 2.26
N ASN A 179 11.80 2.61 2.27
CA ASN A 179 13.16 2.64 2.81
C ASN A 179 13.41 3.88 3.67
N CYS A 180 12.91 3.86 4.90
CA CYS A 180 13.15 4.96 5.83
C CYS A 180 14.53 4.83 6.49
N ASP A 181 15.34 5.89 6.39
CA ASP A 181 16.66 5.96 7.03
C ASP A 181 16.56 6.56 8.45
N ALA A 182 17.28 5.93 9.40
CA ALA A 182 17.24 6.29 10.81
C ALA A 182 17.82 7.67 11.12
N GLY A 183 18.69 8.22 10.27
CA GLY A 183 19.21 9.58 10.38
C GLY A 183 18.31 10.65 9.75
N LYS A 184 17.55 10.29 8.71
CA LYS A 184 16.65 11.21 7.98
C LYS A 184 15.32 11.43 8.70
N TRP A 185 14.67 10.37 9.17
CA TRP A 185 13.36 10.46 9.80
C TRP A 185 13.27 11.42 11.00
N PRO A 186 14.24 11.42 11.95
CA PRO A 186 14.18 12.31 13.09
C PRO A 186 14.10 13.79 12.71
N LYS A 187 14.72 14.23 11.61
CA LYS A 187 14.68 15.62 11.15
C LYS A 187 13.26 16.05 10.79
N LEU A 188 12.57 15.23 10.00
CA LEU A 188 11.18 15.50 9.59
C LEU A 188 10.22 15.43 10.80
N LYS A 189 10.37 14.39 11.63
CA LYS A 189 9.57 14.21 12.85
C LYS A 189 9.74 15.39 13.81
N PHE A 190 10.97 15.88 13.98
CA PHE A 190 11.28 16.99 14.88
C PHE A 190 10.51 18.26 14.51
N CYS A 191 10.38 18.58 13.21
CA CYS A 191 9.61 19.74 12.77
C CYS A 191 8.17 19.70 13.27
N LEU A 192 7.49 18.56 13.14
CA LEU A 192 6.12 18.42 13.63
C LEU A 192 6.04 18.37 15.15
N GLN A 193 7.05 17.79 15.80
CA GLN A 193 7.08 17.68 17.25
C GLN A 193 7.28 19.02 17.94
N GLN A 194 8.11 19.90 17.37
CA GLN A 194 8.43 21.20 17.96
C GLN A 194 7.48 22.32 17.53
N TYR A 195 7.12 22.35 16.24
CA TYR A 195 6.37 23.46 15.66
C TYR A 195 4.90 23.11 15.38
N GLY A 196 4.56 21.82 15.27
CA GLY A 196 3.18 21.38 15.10
C GLY A 196 2.33 21.63 16.35
N GLY A 197 1.04 21.89 16.13
CA GLY A 197 0.07 22.05 17.21
C GLY A 197 -0.19 20.76 17.98
N VAL A 198 -0.64 20.89 19.23
CA VAL A 198 -1.03 19.78 20.12
C VAL A 198 -2.05 18.86 19.44
N GLY A 199 -1.79 17.55 19.53
CA GLY A 199 -2.60 16.51 18.88
C GLY A 199 -2.33 16.32 17.39
N SER A 200 -1.19 16.77 16.87
CA SER A 200 -0.77 16.47 15.50
C SER A 200 -0.43 14.98 15.32
N ALA A 201 -0.65 14.48 14.11
CA ALA A 201 -0.43 13.08 13.76
C ALA A 201 0.23 12.90 12.39
N ILE A 202 0.95 11.80 12.24
CA ILE A 202 1.51 11.31 10.98
C ILE A 202 0.99 9.88 10.80
N LEU A 203 0.30 9.64 9.69
CA LEU A 203 -0.10 8.31 9.27
C LEU A 203 0.91 7.84 8.22
N VAL A 204 1.52 6.68 8.43
CA VAL A 204 2.50 6.11 7.51
C VAL A 204 1.94 4.84 6.93
N THR A 205 1.86 4.66 5.62
CA THR A 205 1.56 3.35 5.05
C THR A 205 2.87 2.69 4.63
N ALA A 206 3.09 1.45 5.06
CA ALA A 206 4.31 0.71 4.78
C ALA A 206 3.99 -0.77 4.59
N ARG A 207 4.88 -1.50 3.91
CA ARG A 207 4.81 -2.97 3.84
C ARG A 207 5.65 -3.62 4.92
N ASP A 208 6.82 -3.04 5.14
CA ASP A 208 7.86 -3.55 6.02
C ASP A 208 7.60 -3.18 7.50
N GLN A 209 7.70 -4.17 8.38
CA GLN A 209 7.58 -4.00 9.80
C GLN A 209 8.75 -3.20 10.40
N TRP A 210 9.94 -3.25 9.79
CA TRP A 210 11.09 -2.43 10.17
C TRP A 210 10.78 -0.93 10.04
N VAL A 211 10.20 -0.51 8.91
CA VAL A 211 9.78 0.90 8.69
C VAL A 211 8.78 1.32 9.77
N ALA A 212 7.86 0.44 10.14
CA ALA A 212 6.88 0.71 11.18
C ALA A 212 7.51 0.88 12.56
N GLN A 213 8.48 0.04 12.91
CA GLN A 213 9.23 0.14 14.18
C GLN A 213 10.08 1.41 14.24
N LEU A 214 10.76 1.74 13.13
CA LEU A 214 11.61 2.92 13.05
C LEU A 214 10.81 4.22 13.15
N MET A 215 9.68 4.29 12.45
CA MET A 215 8.92 5.54 12.34
C MET A 215 7.90 5.73 13.47
N GLY A 216 7.26 4.64 13.90
CA GLY A 216 6.12 4.67 14.80
C GLY A 216 6.43 5.21 16.20
N THR A 217 5.49 5.96 16.76
CA THR A 217 5.48 6.29 18.21
C THR A 217 4.45 5.48 18.98
N THR A 218 3.67 4.67 18.27
CA THR A 218 2.67 3.75 18.81
C THR A 218 2.71 2.45 18.04
N LYS A 219 2.10 1.39 18.60
CA LYS A 219 1.97 0.10 17.92
C LYS A 219 1.34 0.30 16.54
N ALA A 220 2.00 -0.26 15.53
CA ALA A 220 1.51 -0.26 14.16
C ALA A 220 0.12 -0.91 14.07
N HIS A 221 -0.71 -0.35 13.20
CA HIS A 221 -1.99 -0.93 12.83
C HIS A 221 -1.77 -1.89 11.67
N GLN A 222 -1.89 -3.19 11.94
CA GLN A 222 -1.76 -4.22 10.91
C GLN A 222 -3.10 -4.43 10.23
N LEU A 223 -3.16 -4.07 8.95
CA LEU A 223 -4.38 -4.18 8.17
C LEU A 223 -4.71 -5.66 7.96
N VAL A 224 -5.90 -6.08 8.41
CA VAL A 224 -6.31 -7.48 8.33
C VAL A 224 -6.69 -7.85 6.90
N LYS A 225 -6.49 -9.12 6.52
CA LYS A 225 -7.00 -9.70 5.27
C LYS A 225 -8.51 -9.47 5.16
N MET A 226 -8.98 -9.16 3.96
CA MET A 226 -10.40 -8.95 3.74
C MET A 226 -11.16 -10.28 3.73
N GLU A 227 -12.34 -10.31 4.33
CA GLU A 227 -13.21 -11.47 4.33
C GLU A 227 -13.70 -11.82 2.92
N LYS A 228 -14.05 -13.09 2.72
CA LYS A 228 -14.39 -13.62 1.39
C LYS A 228 -15.62 -12.92 0.80
N GLU A 229 -16.61 -12.63 1.62
CA GLU A 229 -17.85 -11.96 1.24
C GLU A 229 -17.60 -10.52 0.79
N ASP A 230 -16.73 -9.81 1.50
CA ASP A 230 -16.32 -8.44 1.15
C ASP A 230 -15.52 -8.44 -0.18
N LEU A 231 -14.60 -9.39 -0.36
CA LEU A 231 -13.90 -9.57 -1.64
C LEU A 231 -14.86 -9.87 -2.79
N LEU A 232 -15.85 -10.72 -2.55
CA LEU A 232 -16.87 -11.06 -3.54
C LEU A 232 -17.66 -9.82 -3.96
N SER A 233 -18.00 -8.92 -3.02
CA SER A 233 -18.68 -7.67 -3.33
C SER A 233 -17.87 -6.78 -4.28
N ILE A 234 -16.56 -6.64 -4.03
CA ILE A 234 -15.61 -5.89 -4.88
C ILE A 234 -15.48 -6.55 -6.25
N PHE A 235 -15.37 -7.87 -6.26
CA PHE A 235 -15.27 -8.63 -7.50
C PHE A 235 -16.51 -8.46 -8.37
N GLU A 236 -17.70 -8.66 -7.80
CA GLU A 236 -18.97 -8.59 -8.52
C GLU A 236 -19.24 -7.20 -9.08
N SER A 237 -18.90 -6.15 -8.33
CA SER A 237 -19.09 -4.77 -8.80
C SER A 237 -18.24 -4.45 -10.04
N ARG A 238 -17.14 -5.19 -10.23
CA ARG A 238 -16.29 -5.10 -11.42
C ARG A 238 -16.73 -6.08 -12.51
N ALA A 239 -16.96 -7.34 -12.18
CA ALA A 239 -17.34 -8.39 -13.12
C ALA A 239 -18.69 -8.13 -13.79
N PHE A 240 -19.64 -7.55 -13.06
CA PHE A 240 -20.99 -7.32 -13.55
C PHE A 240 -21.29 -5.84 -13.81
N ARG A 241 -20.27 -4.98 -13.90
CA ARG A 241 -20.43 -3.52 -14.05
C ARG A 241 -21.32 -3.10 -15.23
N PHE A 242 -21.31 -3.89 -16.31
CA PHE A 242 -22.08 -3.62 -17.54
C PHE A 242 -23.28 -4.57 -17.73
N ASN A 243 -23.56 -5.42 -16.74
CA ASN A 243 -24.59 -6.44 -16.84
C ASN A 243 -25.74 -6.09 -15.89
N GLU A 244 -26.96 -6.04 -16.41
CA GLU A 244 -28.16 -5.78 -15.61
C GLU A 244 -28.53 -6.98 -14.71
N ARG A 245 -28.03 -8.18 -15.05
CA ARG A 245 -28.30 -9.42 -14.32
C ARG A 245 -26.98 -10.07 -13.91
N LYS A 246 -26.99 -10.70 -12.74
CA LYS A 246 -25.91 -11.55 -12.22
C LYS A 246 -26.38 -13.00 -12.28
N PRO A 247 -25.96 -13.80 -13.28
CA PRO A 247 -26.35 -15.21 -13.34
C PRO A 247 -25.83 -15.96 -12.12
N ASP A 248 -26.70 -16.71 -11.44
CA ASP A 248 -26.35 -17.41 -10.19
C ASP A 248 -25.15 -18.36 -10.35
N GLU A 249 -25.03 -19.01 -11.51
CA GLU A 249 -23.90 -19.89 -11.80
C GLU A 249 -22.56 -19.15 -11.88
N LEU A 250 -22.53 -17.95 -12.47
CA LEU A 250 -21.31 -17.13 -12.53
C LEU A 250 -20.97 -16.53 -11.16
N VAL A 251 -21.98 -16.18 -10.37
CA VAL A 251 -21.78 -15.73 -8.98
C VAL A 251 -21.15 -16.84 -8.14
N GLN A 252 -21.62 -18.08 -8.30
CA GLN A 252 -21.07 -19.23 -7.61
C GLN A 252 -19.60 -19.49 -7.98
N ILE A 253 -19.28 -19.43 -9.28
CA ILE A 253 -17.88 -19.56 -9.76
C ILE A 253 -17.03 -18.40 -9.22
N GLY A 254 -17.55 -17.17 -9.23
CA GLY A 254 -16.89 -15.99 -8.65
C GLY A 254 -16.54 -16.19 -7.17
N ARG A 255 -17.46 -16.76 -6.38
CA ARG A 255 -17.23 -17.10 -4.98
C ARG A 255 -16.10 -18.12 -4.81
N GLU A 256 -15.98 -19.11 -5.69
CA GLU A 256 -14.86 -20.05 -5.67
C GLU A 256 -13.53 -19.37 -5.98
N ILE A 257 -13.51 -18.49 -6.99
CA ILE A 257 -12.33 -17.70 -7.36
C ILE A 257 -11.87 -16.81 -6.19
N MET A 258 -12.80 -16.16 -5.48
CA MET A 258 -12.47 -15.31 -4.32
C MET A 258 -11.82 -16.09 -3.18
N GLY A 259 -12.07 -17.39 -3.08
CA GLY A 259 -11.37 -18.27 -2.13
C GLY A 259 -9.85 -18.30 -2.34
N ARG A 260 -9.38 -18.01 -3.56
CA ARG A 260 -7.96 -18.00 -3.92
C ARG A 260 -7.29 -16.65 -3.75
N CYS A 261 -8.05 -15.56 -3.59
CA CYS A 261 -7.47 -14.21 -3.55
C CYS A 261 -6.73 -13.87 -2.24
N HIS A 262 -6.65 -14.80 -1.28
CA HIS A 262 -5.98 -14.65 0.02
C HIS A 262 -6.27 -13.33 0.76
N GLY A 263 -7.49 -12.80 0.62
CA GLY A 263 -7.91 -11.56 1.28
C GLY A 263 -7.43 -10.28 0.60
N SER A 264 -6.98 -10.31 -0.66
CA SER A 264 -6.47 -9.16 -1.41
C SER A 264 -7.53 -8.47 -2.29
N PRO A 265 -8.00 -7.26 -1.93
CA PRO A 265 -8.93 -6.47 -2.74
C PRO A 265 -8.41 -6.15 -4.14
N LEU A 266 -7.09 -5.95 -4.29
CA LEU A 266 -6.49 -5.66 -5.59
C LEU A 266 -6.67 -6.84 -6.57
N VAL A 267 -6.46 -8.07 -6.09
CA VAL A 267 -6.65 -9.29 -6.89
C VAL A 267 -8.13 -9.46 -7.25
N ALA A 268 -9.04 -9.28 -6.29
CA ALA A 268 -10.48 -9.35 -6.54
C ALA A 268 -10.92 -8.34 -7.63
N LYS A 269 -10.44 -7.09 -7.54
CA LYS A 269 -10.73 -6.03 -8.50
C LYS A 269 -10.17 -6.33 -9.90
N ALA A 270 -8.96 -6.89 -9.98
CA ALA A 270 -8.33 -7.27 -11.24
C ALA A 270 -9.08 -8.42 -11.92
N LEU A 271 -9.38 -9.50 -11.18
CA LEU A 271 -10.12 -10.64 -11.69
C LEU A 271 -11.54 -10.27 -12.10
N GLY A 272 -12.22 -9.43 -11.32
CA GLY A 272 -13.54 -8.93 -11.68
C GLY A 272 -13.49 -8.10 -12.96
N SER A 273 -12.50 -7.22 -13.11
CA SER A 273 -12.35 -6.42 -14.34
C SER A 273 -12.03 -7.30 -15.55
N MET A 274 -11.16 -8.30 -15.40
CA MET A 274 -10.82 -9.26 -16.45
C MET A 274 -12.04 -10.09 -16.91
N LEU A 275 -12.86 -10.54 -15.95
CA LEU A 275 -14.05 -11.35 -16.25
C LEU A 275 -15.25 -10.53 -16.72
N SER A 276 -15.19 -9.20 -16.63
CA SER A 276 -16.29 -8.32 -17.08
C SER A 276 -16.60 -8.40 -18.57
N THR A 277 -15.64 -8.83 -19.39
CA THR A 277 -15.80 -9.05 -20.84
C THR A 277 -16.17 -10.48 -21.20
N ARG A 278 -16.16 -11.42 -20.23
CA ARG A 278 -16.38 -12.85 -20.45
C ARG A 278 -17.77 -13.26 -19.96
N LYS A 279 -18.60 -13.78 -20.85
CA LYS A 279 -20.00 -14.12 -20.57
C LYS A 279 -20.23 -15.63 -20.44
N GLY A 280 -19.28 -16.45 -20.87
CA GLY A 280 -19.39 -17.90 -20.82
C GLY A 280 -18.98 -18.50 -19.48
N VAL A 281 -19.77 -19.45 -18.98
CA VAL A 281 -19.48 -20.26 -17.79
C VAL A 281 -18.12 -20.96 -17.92
N GLU A 282 -17.83 -21.54 -19.09
CA GLU A 282 -16.58 -22.25 -19.35
C GLU A 282 -15.36 -21.32 -19.28
N GLU A 283 -15.49 -20.07 -19.70
CA GLU A 283 -14.41 -19.08 -19.63
C GLU A 283 -14.06 -18.70 -18.18
N TRP A 284 -15.07 -18.67 -17.31
CA TRP A 284 -14.90 -18.43 -15.88
C TRP A 284 -14.32 -19.66 -15.17
N ARG A 285 -14.78 -20.87 -15.51
CA ARG A 285 -14.22 -22.14 -14.99
C ARG A 285 -12.76 -22.34 -15.42
N ALA A 286 -12.37 -21.88 -16.61
CA ALA A 286 -10.98 -21.95 -17.06
C ALA A 286 -10.01 -21.14 -16.16
N ILE A 287 -10.49 -20.08 -15.49
CA ILE A 287 -9.68 -19.32 -14.52
C ILE A 287 -9.49 -20.12 -13.22
N LEU A 288 -10.48 -20.94 -12.83
CA LEU A 288 -10.34 -21.86 -11.68
C LEU A 288 -9.36 -23.00 -11.97
N THR A 289 -9.18 -23.43 -13.22
CA THR A 289 -8.28 -24.54 -13.54
C THR A 289 -6.83 -24.11 -13.76
N ARG A 290 -6.57 -22.82 -14.01
CA ARG A 290 -5.20 -22.27 -14.07
C ARG A 290 -4.62 -22.18 -12.65
N SER A 291 -3.65 -23.05 -12.36
CA SER A 291 -3.00 -23.19 -11.05
C SER A 291 -2.18 -21.97 -10.61
N SER A 292 -1.66 -21.18 -11.55
CA SER A 292 -0.68 -20.13 -11.25
C SER A 292 -1.23 -18.82 -10.67
N ILE A 293 -2.54 -18.67 -10.50
CA ILE A 293 -3.12 -17.36 -10.17
C ILE A 293 -2.87 -16.98 -8.69
N CYS A 294 -2.83 -17.97 -7.79
CA CYS A 294 -2.54 -17.80 -6.36
C CYS A 294 -2.01 -19.11 -5.77
N ASP A 295 -0.70 -19.38 -5.92
CA ASP A 295 -0.07 -20.49 -5.21
C ASP A 295 0.08 -20.15 -3.72
N ASP A 296 -0.27 -21.12 -2.86
CA ASP A 296 -0.17 -21.06 -1.39
C ASP A 296 1.27 -20.78 -0.88
N GLU A 297 2.29 -20.94 -1.75
CA GLU A 297 3.69 -20.66 -1.42
C GLU A 297 4.00 -19.18 -1.14
N MET A 298 3.12 -18.24 -1.50
CA MET A 298 3.34 -16.80 -1.22
C MET A 298 3.15 -16.42 0.26
N GLN A 299 2.75 -17.37 1.13
CA GLN A 299 2.64 -17.13 2.58
C GLN A 299 4.00 -17.06 3.30
N PHE A 300 5.05 -17.69 2.78
CA PHE A 300 6.34 -17.79 3.48
C PHE A 300 7.36 -16.71 3.12
N TYR A 301 7.14 -15.91 2.06
CA TYR A 301 8.17 -15.03 1.49
C TYR A 301 7.93 -13.52 1.69
N LEU A 302 7.00 -13.11 2.58
CA LEU A 302 6.62 -11.70 2.73
C LEU A 302 6.47 -11.23 4.20
N TYR A 303 7.23 -11.85 5.12
CA TYR A 303 7.55 -11.27 6.42
C TYR A 303 9.04 -10.92 6.45
#